data_AF-A0A6M3XYY8-F1
#
_entry.id   AF-A0A6M3XYY8-F1
#
_cell.length_a   1.000
_cell.length_b   1.000
_cell.length_c   1.000
_cell.angle_alpha   90.00
_cell.angle_beta   90.00
_cell.angle_gamma   90.00
#
_symmetry.space_group_name_H-M   'P 1'
#
loop_
_entity.id
_entity.type
_entity.pdbx_description
1 polymer ?
#
loop_
_entity_poly.entity_id
_entity_poly.type
_entity_poly.pdbx_seq_one_letter_code
_entity_poly.pdbx_strand_id
1 'polypeptide(L)'
;MGIQQEGIEAEQWILNEFRKKKIKVFQPDALSLENGEWILNEVKHQEAFEPPPFKGQGLPRWQINTRIGFWRMTGIRVRLIIKEKGTDIIYSQWLDVLEEGKFFDTHGKKPRRIYPIENFKCGQI
;
A
#
# COMPACT_ATOMS: atom_id res chain seq x y z
N MET A 1 -3.71 13.96 25.87
CA MET A 1 -4.48 12.99 25.06
C MET A 1 -5.62 13.61 24.24
N GLY A 2 -6.12 14.83 24.54
CA GLY A 2 -7.24 15.45 23.79
C GLY A 2 -6.94 15.82 22.32
N ILE A 3 -5.77 16.42 22.03
CA ILE A 3 -5.45 16.92 20.68
C ILE A 3 -5.38 15.80 19.62
N GLN A 4 -4.86 14.62 19.99
CA GLN A 4 -4.78 13.48 19.08
C GLN A 4 -6.16 12.89 18.77
N GLN A 5 -7.09 12.96 19.74
CA GLN A 5 -8.43 12.42 19.58
C GLN A 5 -9.29 13.32 18.70
N GLU A 6 -9.25 14.64 18.91
CA GLU A 6 -9.94 15.63 18.06
C GLU A 6 -9.51 15.52 16.59
N GLY A 7 -8.21 15.30 16.34
CA GLY A 7 -7.70 15.10 14.98
C GLY A 7 -8.24 13.83 14.30
N ILE A 8 -8.28 12.71 15.02
CA ILE A 8 -8.84 11.44 14.51
C ILE A 8 -10.34 11.58 14.24
N GLU A 9 -11.08 12.26 15.10
CA GLU A 9 -12.51 12.49 14.93
C GLU A 9 -12.80 13.34 13.69
N ALA A 10 -12.03 14.41 13.46
CA ALA A 10 -12.15 15.25 12.27
C ALA A 10 -11.84 14.48 10.98
N GLU A 11 -10.80 13.64 11.00
CA GLU A 11 -10.43 12.78 9.87
C GLU A 11 -11.52 11.76 9.55
N GLN A 12 -12.08 11.10 10.57
CA GLN A 12 -13.19 10.18 10.40
C GLN A 12 -14.44 10.89 9.86
N TRP A 13 -14.74 12.08 10.36
CA TRP A 13 -15.86 12.89 9.88
C TRP A 13 -15.73 13.19 8.38
N ILE A 14 -14.59 13.72 7.93
CA ILE A 14 -14.42 14.09 6.51
C ILE A 14 -14.43 12.86 5.59
N LEU A 15 -13.81 11.75 6.01
CA LEU A 15 -13.86 10.49 5.25
C LEU A 15 -15.29 9.95 5.12
N ASN A 16 -16.10 10.10 6.16
CA ASN A 16 -17.52 9.71 6.13
C ASN A 16 -18.33 10.62 5.21
N GLU A 17 -18.07 11.93 5.19
CA GLU A 17 -18.71 12.86 4.26
C GLU A 17 -18.38 12.54 2.79
N PHE A 18 -17.11 12.21 2.50
CA PHE A 18 -16.73 11.75 1.17
C PHE A 18 -17.41 10.45 0.77
N ARG A 19 -17.52 9.47 1.69
CA ARG A 19 -18.25 8.22 1.44
C ARG A 19 -19.73 8.45 1.14
N LYS A 20 -20.41 9.30 1.90
CA LYS A 20 -21.82 9.67 1.65
C LYS A 20 -22.01 10.25 0.24
N LYS A 21 -21.04 11.05 -0.21
CA LYS A 21 -21.02 11.67 -1.55
C LYS A 21 -20.48 10.74 -2.65
N LYS A 22 -20.17 9.48 -2.34
CA LYS A 22 -19.55 8.50 -3.27
C LYS A 22 -18.23 9.00 -3.88
N ILE A 23 -17.52 9.89 -3.19
CA ILE A 23 -16.21 10.39 -3.60
C ILE A 23 -15.17 9.34 -3.22
N LYS A 24 -14.37 8.89 -4.19
CA LYS A 24 -13.26 7.98 -3.93
C LYS A 24 -12.13 8.75 -3.27
N VAL A 25 -11.75 8.31 -2.08
CA VAL A 25 -10.63 8.87 -1.33
C VAL A 25 -9.72 7.75 -0.86
N PHE A 26 -8.44 8.07 -0.78
CA PHE A 26 -7.47 7.26 -0.07
C PHE A 26 -6.48 8.20 0.60
N GLN A 27 -5.93 7.75 1.71
CA GLN A 27 -4.89 8.44 2.46
C GLN A 27 -3.57 7.70 2.20
N PRO A 28 -2.52 8.39 1.74
CA PRO A 28 -1.18 7.81 1.66
C PRO A 28 -0.60 7.66 3.06
N ASP A 29 0.24 6.64 3.28
CA ASP A 29 0.94 6.48 4.57
C ASP A 29 2.05 7.54 4.71
N ALA A 30 2.78 7.84 3.62
CA ALA A 30 3.68 9.00 3.56
C ALA A 30 3.90 9.48 2.12
N LEU A 31 4.21 10.77 1.97
CA LEU A 31 4.77 11.37 0.76
C LEU A 31 6.19 11.86 1.07
N SER A 32 7.18 11.40 0.31
CA SER A 32 8.57 11.85 0.42
C SER A 32 9.01 12.60 -0.83
N LEU A 33 9.95 13.54 -0.67
CA LEU A 33 10.65 14.19 -1.76
C LEU A 33 12.08 13.64 -1.79
N GLU A 34 12.39 12.80 -2.77
CA GLU A 34 13.71 12.17 -2.91
C GLU A 34 14.28 12.53 -4.27
N ASN A 35 15.51 13.05 -4.30
CA ASN A 35 16.19 13.45 -5.54
C ASN A 35 15.36 14.38 -6.46
N GLY A 36 14.51 15.23 -5.86
CA GLY A 36 13.64 16.16 -6.59
C GLY A 36 12.31 15.57 -7.08
N GLU A 37 12.02 14.30 -6.78
CA GLU A 37 10.78 13.63 -7.18
C GLU A 37 9.90 13.31 -5.97
N TRP A 38 8.59 13.54 -6.12
CA TRP A 38 7.62 13.10 -5.15
C TRP A 38 7.40 11.59 -5.26
N ILE A 39 7.44 10.91 -4.13
CA ILE A 39 7.19 9.47 -4.00
C ILE A 39 6.09 9.24 -2.97
N LEU A 40 5.11 8.44 -3.34
CA LEU A 40 4.08 7.97 -2.42
C LEU A 40 4.54 6.66 -1.79
N ASN A 41 4.73 6.65 -0.48
CA ASN A 41 5.09 5.46 0.28
C ASN A 41 3.85 4.84 0.89
N GLU A 42 3.56 3.61 0.52
CA GLU A 42 2.56 2.77 1.18
C GLU A 42 3.30 1.81 2.12
N VAL A 43 3.07 1.95 3.42
CA VAL A 43 3.76 1.19 4.48
C VAL A 43 2.78 0.20 5.10
N LYS A 44 3.23 -1.04 5.28
CA LYS A 44 2.45 -2.07 5.98
C LYS A 44 3.31 -2.82 6.99
N HIS A 45 2.67 -3.24 8.07
CA HIS A 45 3.23 -4.17 9.04
C HIS A 45 2.33 -5.40 9.09
N GLN A 46 2.75 -6.48 8.43
CA GLN A 46 1.89 -7.66 8.22
C GLN A 46 2.70 -8.96 8.13
N GLU A 47 2.01 -10.09 8.30
CA GLU A 47 2.57 -11.42 8.04
C GLU A 47 2.67 -11.66 6.53
N ALA A 48 3.64 -12.49 6.13
CA ALA A 48 3.72 -12.98 4.76
C ALA A 48 2.49 -13.83 4.40
N PHE A 49 2.11 -13.78 3.14
CA PHE A 49 1.20 -14.76 2.58
C PHE A 49 1.96 -16.07 2.40
N GLU A 50 1.42 -17.15 2.95
CA GLU A 50 2.00 -18.49 2.80
C GLU A 50 1.41 -19.22 1.58
N PRO A 51 2.21 -20.06 0.88
CA PRO A 51 1.77 -20.80 -0.31
C PRO A 51 0.52 -21.66 -0.09
N PRO A 52 -0.19 -22.06 -1.17
CA PRO A 52 0.06 -21.78 -2.60
C PRO A 52 -0.50 -20.44 -3.09
N PRO A 53 -0.02 -19.88 -4.24
CA PRO A 53 0.96 -20.47 -5.17
C PRO A 53 2.43 -20.18 -4.84
N PHE A 54 2.73 -19.20 -4.00
CA PHE A 54 4.08 -18.84 -3.58
C PHE A 54 4.03 -18.04 -2.29
N LYS A 55 5.15 -17.98 -1.57
CA LYS A 55 5.31 -17.09 -0.43
C LYS A 55 5.42 -15.66 -0.94
N GLY A 56 4.73 -14.73 -0.31
CA GLY A 56 4.68 -13.38 -0.85
C GLY A 56 4.14 -12.33 0.09
N GLN A 57 4.05 -11.12 -0.44
CA GLN A 57 3.57 -9.95 0.26
C GLN A 57 2.59 -9.20 -0.64
N GLY A 58 1.67 -8.45 -0.04
CA GLY A 58 0.60 -7.88 -0.86
C GLY A 58 -0.37 -6.96 -0.16
N LEU A 59 -1.29 -6.41 -0.95
CA LEU A 59 -2.31 -5.46 -0.51
C LEU A 59 -3.70 -5.91 -0.98
N PRO A 60 -4.77 -5.45 -0.31
CA PRO A 60 -6.11 -5.45 -0.91
C PRO A 60 -6.10 -4.88 -2.33
N ARG A 61 -6.75 -5.57 -3.28
CA ARG A 61 -6.71 -5.20 -4.72
C ARG A 61 -7.17 -3.76 -4.97
N TRP A 62 -8.15 -3.29 -4.22
CA TRP A 62 -8.65 -1.91 -4.35
C TRP A 62 -7.59 -0.87 -3.97
N GLN A 63 -6.68 -1.17 -3.04
CA GLN A 63 -5.59 -0.27 -2.67
C GLN A 63 -4.61 -0.13 -3.83
N ILE A 64 -4.24 -1.25 -4.44
CA ILE A 64 -3.34 -1.31 -5.61
C ILE A 64 -3.94 -0.55 -6.77
N ASN A 65 -5.18 -0.86 -7.14
CA ASN A 65 -5.86 -0.19 -8.25
C ASN A 65 -5.93 1.32 -8.05
N THR A 66 -6.20 1.76 -6.81
CA THR A 66 -6.23 3.20 -6.48
C THR A 66 -4.85 3.85 -6.60
N ARG A 67 -3.80 3.18 -6.13
CA ARG A 67 -2.41 3.68 -6.13
C ARG A 67 -1.80 3.70 -7.52
N ILE A 68 -2.01 2.66 -8.31
CA ILE A 68 -1.64 2.61 -9.72
C ILE A 68 -2.42 3.64 -10.53
N GLY A 69 -3.71 3.82 -10.26
CA GLY A 69 -4.51 4.87 -10.87
C GLY A 69 -3.95 6.27 -10.58
N PHE A 70 -3.61 6.54 -9.31
CA PHE A 70 -2.97 7.78 -8.89
C PHE A 70 -1.64 8.02 -9.61
N TRP A 71 -0.77 7.00 -9.65
CA TRP A 71 0.50 7.08 -10.38
C TRP A 71 0.28 7.40 -11.86
N ARG A 72 -0.60 6.69 -12.55
CA ARG A 72 -0.91 6.93 -13.97
C ARG A 72 -1.45 8.33 -14.24
N MET A 73 -2.16 8.94 -13.28
CA MET A 73 -2.72 10.28 -13.43
C MET A 73 -1.71 11.39 -13.12
N THR A 74 -0.79 11.16 -12.19
CA THR A 74 0.06 12.22 -11.63
C THR A 74 1.53 12.09 -11.98
N GLY A 75 1.98 10.92 -12.43
CA GLY A 75 3.39 10.57 -12.56
C GLY A 75 4.08 10.23 -11.24
N ILE A 76 3.43 10.45 -10.08
CA ILE A 76 4.01 10.19 -8.75
C ILE A 76 4.03 8.67 -8.52
N ARG A 77 5.24 8.10 -8.49
CA ARG A 77 5.43 6.65 -8.30
C ARG A 77 5.09 6.25 -6.87
N VAL A 78 4.66 5.00 -6.73
CA VAL A 78 4.26 4.41 -5.44
C VAL A 78 5.27 3.36 -5.03
N ARG A 79 5.91 3.55 -3.88
CA ARG A 79 6.78 2.55 -3.25
C ARG A 79 6.00 1.80 -2.19
N LEU A 80 5.91 0.47 -2.33
CA LEU A 80 5.35 -0.42 -1.33
C LEU A 80 6.46 -0.85 -0.38
N ILE A 81 6.30 -0.57 0.91
CA ILE A 81 7.22 -0.91 2.00
C ILE A 81 6.50 -1.80 2.99
N ILE A 82 7.08 -2.93 3.32
CA ILE A 82 6.47 -3.91 4.20
C ILE A 82 7.48 -4.32 5.26
N LYS A 83 7.17 -4.03 6.52
CA LYS A 83 7.81 -4.66 7.67
C LYS A 83 7.11 -5.99 7.93
N GLU A 84 7.85 -7.09 7.85
CA GLU A 84 7.27 -8.41 8.12
C GLU A 84 7.08 -8.62 9.63
N LYS A 85 5.86 -9.01 10.05
CA LYS A 85 5.56 -9.25 11.46
C LYS A 85 6.39 -10.42 12.01
N GLY A 86 6.87 -10.27 13.25
CA GLY A 86 7.67 -11.30 13.92
C GLY A 86 9.12 -11.39 13.44
N THR A 87 9.53 -10.52 12.51
CA THR A 87 10.92 -10.40 12.06
C THR A 87 11.32 -8.92 12.00
N ASP A 88 12.61 -8.65 11.82
CA ASP A 88 13.12 -7.30 11.51
C ASP A 88 13.30 -7.07 10.01
N ILE A 89 12.71 -7.93 9.17
CA ILE A 89 12.88 -7.85 7.72
C ILE A 89 11.96 -6.76 7.15
N ILE A 90 12.56 -5.91 6.31
CA ILE A 90 11.86 -4.90 5.51
C ILE A 90 11.98 -5.29 4.05
N TYR A 91 10.83 -5.38 3.39
CA TYR A 91 10.70 -5.55 1.95
C TYR A 91 10.26 -4.23 1.32
N SER A 92 10.88 -3.85 0.21
CA SER A 92 10.45 -2.68 -0.57
C SER A 92 10.51 -2.94 -2.07
N GLN A 93 9.55 -2.39 -2.80
CA GLN A 93 9.58 -2.35 -4.26
C GLN A 93 8.62 -1.29 -4.79
N TRP A 94 8.91 -0.79 -5.99
CA TRP A 94 7.99 0.03 -6.76
C TRP A 94 6.75 -0.76 -7.17
N LEU A 95 5.57 -0.20 -6.92
CA LEU A 95 4.31 -0.91 -7.18
C LEU A 95 4.11 -1.19 -8.67
N ASP A 96 4.58 -0.30 -9.54
CA ASP A 96 4.56 -0.49 -10.98
C ASP A 96 5.46 -1.66 -11.44
N VAL A 97 6.65 -1.79 -10.85
CA VAL A 97 7.55 -2.92 -11.11
C VAL A 97 6.93 -4.24 -10.64
N LEU A 98 6.26 -4.24 -9.49
CA LEU A 98 5.54 -5.42 -9.01
C LEU A 98 4.37 -5.82 -9.93
N GLU A 99 3.67 -4.84 -10.48
CA GLU A 99 2.53 -5.04 -11.39
C GLU A 99 2.93 -5.56 -12.78
N GLU A 100 4.15 -5.29 -13.23
CA GLU A 100 4.71 -5.86 -14.46
C GLU A 100 5.09 -7.34 -14.31
N GLY A 101 5.34 -7.78 -13.07
CA GLY A 101 5.77 -9.13 -12.74
C GLY A 101 4.63 -10.12 -12.49
N LYS A 102 5.01 -11.28 -11.96
CA LYS A 102 4.07 -12.31 -11.51
C LYS A 102 3.34 -11.83 -10.25
N PHE A 103 2.02 -12.04 -10.21
CA PHE A 103 1.22 -11.85 -9.00
C PHE A 103 0.09 -12.89 -8.92
N PHE A 104 -0.51 -13.01 -7.75
CA PHE A 104 -1.66 -13.86 -7.49
C PHE A 104 -2.75 -13.07 -6.78
N ASP A 105 -3.96 -13.06 -7.33
CA ASP A 105 -5.12 -12.43 -6.69
C ASP A 105 -5.89 -13.50 -5.88
N THR A 106 -5.97 -13.33 -4.56
CA THR A 106 -6.84 -14.17 -3.73
C THR A 106 -8.31 -13.93 -4.05
N HIS A 107 -9.13 -14.94 -3.82
CA HIS A 107 -10.58 -14.88 -4.04
C HIS A 107 -11.34 -14.54 -2.74
N GLY A 108 -12.57 -14.04 -2.86
CA GLY A 108 -13.47 -13.76 -1.73
C GLY A 108 -13.90 -12.30 -1.61
N LYS A 109 -14.49 -11.94 -0.46
CA LYS A 109 -15.10 -10.62 -0.22
C LYS A 109 -14.10 -9.46 -0.19
N LYS A 110 -12.84 -9.74 0.21
CA LYS A 110 -11.76 -8.75 0.31
C LYS A 110 -10.52 -9.29 -0.38
N PRO A 111 -10.53 -9.39 -1.72
CA PRO A 111 -9.44 -10.02 -2.46
C PRO A 111 -8.16 -9.19 -2.31
N ARG A 112 -7.03 -9.89 -2.20
CA ARG A 112 -5.70 -9.32 -2.07
C ARG A 112 -4.88 -9.73 -3.28
N ARG A 113 -4.03 -8.84 -3.76
CA ARG A 113 -2.98 -9.20 -4.71
C ARG A 113 -1.71 -9.49 -3.94
N ILE A 114 -1.13 -10.64 -4.21
CA ILE A 114 0.10 -11.12 -3.61
C ILE A 114 1.18 -11.13 -4.68
N TYR A 115 2.30 -10.50 -4.38
CA TYR A 115 3.50 -10.54 -5.20
C TYR A 115 4.50 -11.51 -4.56
N PRO A 116 5.21 -12.33 -5.36
CA PRO A 116 6.24 -13.21 -4.86
C PRO A 116 7.31 -12.45 -4.08
N ILE A 117 7.80 -13.05 -2.99
CA ILE A 117 8.76 -12.38 -2.10
C ILE A 117 10.07 -12.03 -2.82
N GLU A 118 10.45 -12.86 -3.80
CA GLU A 118 11.64 -12.67 -4.64
C GLU A 118 11.60 -11.41 -5.52
N ASN A 119 10.42 -10.80 -5.71
CA ASN A 119 10.28 -9.55 -6.47
C ASN A 119 10.57 -8.30 -5.62
N PHE A 120 10.79 -8.45 -4.32
CA PHE A 120 11.08 -7.34 -3.41
C PHE A 120 12.58 -7.20 -3.16
N LYS A 121 13.02 -5.95 -2.95
CA LYS A 121 14.32 -5.68 -2.33
C LYS A 121 14.21 -5.91 -0.83
N CYS A 122 15.23 -6.53 -0.23
CA CYS A 122 15.29 -6.83 1.18
C CYS A 122 16.29 -5.92 1.89
N GLY A 123 15.92 -5.38 3.06
CA GLY A 123 16.81 -4.62 3.95
C GLY A 123 17.04 -3.15 3.57
N GLN A 124 16.32 -2.62 2.58
CA GLN A 124 16.44 -1.23 2.13
C GLN A 124 15.06 -0.62 1.87
N ILE A 125 14.93 0.69 2.11
CA ILE A 125 13.78 1.52 1.70
C ILE A 125 14.22 2.37 0.50
#